data_AF-A0A5S3YM51-F1
#
_entry.id   AF-A0A5S3YM51-F1
#
_cell.length_a   1.000
_cell.length_b   1.000
_cell.length_c   1.000
_cell.angle_alpha   90.00
_cell.angle_beta   90.00
_cell.angle_gamma   90.00
#
_symmetry.space_group_name_H-M   'P 1'
#
loop_
_entity.id
_entity.type
_entity.pdbx_description
1 polymer ?
#
loop_
_entity_poly.entity_id
_entity_poly.type
_entity_poly.pdbx_seq_one_letter_code
_entity_poly.pdbx_strand_id
1 'polypeptide(L)'
;ELFGSICVIDIKKTDYPDLLVQLLSQFKSLIEGDLQRIVDYEVVKSLALEDQLTGLHNLRGLNVLGQQRVKDAHRFMQHVAIVYLDIDNLKQMNDEYGHHSGDLCIVELAKVL
;
A
#
# COMPACT_ATOMS: atom_id res chain seq x y z
N GLU A 1 15.58 -3.26 -3.37
CA GLU A 1 16.28 -2.05 -2.88
C GLU A 1 17.33 -2.44 -1.84
N LEU A 2 18.25 -1.53 -1.48
CA LEU A 2 19.17 -1.77 -0.37
C LEU A 2 18.40 -1.54 0.95
N PHE A 3 18.07 -2.62 1.67
CA PHE A 3 17.29 -2.52 2.91
C PHE A 3 18.13 -2.08 4.14
N GLY A 4 19.46 -2.21 4.08
CA GLY A 4 20.34 -1.84 5.16
C GLY A 4 21.64 -2.64 5.17
N SER A 5 22.30 -2.68 6.33
CA SER A 5 23.52 -3.45 6.54
C SER A 5 23.40 -4.34 7.77
N ILE A 6 23.95 -5.55 7.68
CA ILE A 6 24.19 -6.42 8.83
C ILE A 6 25.65 -6.24 9.21
N CYS A 7 25.88 -5.70 10.40
CA CYS A 7 27.20 -5.38 10.89
C CYS A 7 27.45 -6.10 12.22
N VAL A 8 28.67 -6.60 12.38
CA VAL A 8 29.18 -7.04 13.69
C VAL A 8 30.05 -5.92 14.23
N ILE A 9 29.81 -5.53 15.48
CA ILE A 9 30.55 -4.46 16.16
C ILE A 9 31.21 -5.06 17.39
N ASP A 10 32.50 -4.79 17.55
CA ASP A 10 33.30 -5.28 18.67
C ASP A 10 34.14 -4.14 19.27
N ILE A 11 34.43 -4.25 20.56
CA ILE A 11 35.21 -3.29 21.34
C ILE A 11 36.72 -3.57 21.29
N LYS A 12 37.12 -4.72 20.72
CA LYS A 12 38.51 -5.12 20.52
C LYS A 12 38.72 -5.62 19.10
N LYS A 13 39.98 -5.64 18.64
CA LYS A 13 40.31 -6.26 17.35
C LYS A 13 40.04 -7.76 17.43
N THR A 14 39.15 -8.23 16.57
CA THR A 14 38.75 -9.63 16.49
C THR A 14 38.97 -10.14 15.07
N ASP A 15 39.77 -11.19 14.92
CA ASP A 15 39.95 -11.87 13.64
C ASP A 15 38.83 -12.92 13.51
N TYR A 16 37.82 -12.58 12.71
CA TYR A 16 36.65 -13.44 12.53
C TYR A 16 36.98 -14.64 11.63
N PRO A 17 36.66 -15.88 12.05
CA PRO A 17 36.83 -17.06 11.20
C PRO A 17 35.99 -16.95 9.92
N ASP A 18 36.50 -17.48 8.80
CA ASP A 18 35.78 -17.51 7.52
C ASP A 18 34.38 -18.15 7.65
N LEU A 19 34.25 -19.17 8.50
CA LEU A 19 32.97 -19.81 8.80
C LEU A 19 31.94 -18.81 9.36
N LEU A 20 32.35 -17.89 10.21
CA LEU A 20 31.45 -16.86 10.76
C LEU A 20 31.02 -15.89 9.66
N VAL A 21 31.94 -15.49 8.79
CA VAL A 21 31.63 -14.61 7.65
C VAL A 21 30.66 -15.30 6.68
N GLN A 22 30.84 -16.60 6.44
CA GLN A 22 29.91 -17.41 5.64
C GLN A 22 28.53 -17.49 6.29
N LEU A 23 28.47 -17.73 7.61
CA LEU A 23 27.21 -17.78 8.35
C LEU A 23 26.46 -16.43 8.30
N LEU A 24 27.16 -15.32 8.49
CA LEU A 24 26.59 -13.97 8.38
C LEU A 24 26.07 -13.70 6.96
N SER A 25 26.77 -14.21 5.94
CA SER A 25 26.33 -14.09 4.55
C SER A 25 25.05 -14.89 4.28
N GLN A 26 24.93 -16.09 4.85
CA GLN A 26 23.68 -16.87 4.77
C GLN A 26 22.53 -16.18 5.50
N PHE A 27 22.79 -15.65 6.69
CA PHE A 27 21.79 -14.94 7.48
C PHE A 27 21.31 -13.66 6.77
N LYS A 28 22.25 -12.93 6.16
CA LYS A 28 21.94 -11.79 5.28
C LYS A 28 20.96 -12.18 4.17
N SER A 29 21.25 -13.25 3.42
CA SER A 29 20.40 -13.67 2.31
C SER A 29 18.98 -14.06 2.76
N LEU A 30 18.84 -14.68 3.94
CA LEU A 30 17.52 -15.00 4.50
C LEU A 30 16.73 -13.75 4.84
N ILE A 31 17.35 -12.80 5.55
CA ILE A 31 16.70 -11.54 5.92
C ILE A 31 16.31 -10.74 4.68
N GLU A 32 17.19 -10.63 3.69
CA GLU A 32 16.88 -9.94 2.43
C GLU A 32 15.68 -10.57 1.73
N GLY A 33 15.59 -11.91 1.69
CA GLY A 33 14.45 -12.62 1.11
C GLY A 33 13.14 -12.34 1.85
N ASP A 34 13.15 -12.34 3.18
CA ASP A 34 11.96 -12.08 3.98
C ASP A 34 11.52 -10.61 3.91
N LEU A 35 12.45 -9.66 3.89
CA LEU A 35 12.13 -8.25 3.68
C LEU A 35 11.49 -8.01 2.31
N GLN A 36 12.04 -8.63 1.25
CA GLN A 36 11.45 -8.52 -0.08
C GLN A 36 10.02 -9.07 -0.12
N ARG A 37 9.74 -10.19 0.57
CA ARG A 37 8.38 -10.75 0.67
C ARG A 37 7.40 -9.81 1.36
N ILE A 38 7.84 -9.09 2.39
CA ILE A 38 6.99 -8.11 3.07
C ILE A 38 6.62 -6.99 2.10
N VAL A 39 7.59 -6.47 1.34
CA VAL A 39 7.34 -5.43 0.33
C VAL A 39 6.38 -5.94 -0.75
N ASP A 40 6.63 -7.13 -1.30
CA ASP A 40 5.77 -7.72 -2.32
C ASP A 40 4.33 -7.91 -1.79
N TYR A 41 4.20 -8.34 -0.52
CA TYR A 41 2.91 -8.47 0.13
C TYR A 41 2.20 -7.13 0.30
N GLU A 42 2.91 -6.05 0.65
CA GLU A 42 2.33 -4.71 0.74
C GLU A 42 1.84 -4.20 -0.62
N VAL A 43 2.59 -4.44 -1.70
CA VAL A 43 2.18 -4.09 -3.06
C VAL A 43 0.93 -4.89 -3.48
N VAL A 44 0.92 -6.20 -3.25
CA VAL A 44 -0.27 -7.02 -3.54
C VAL A 44 -1.46 -6.56 -2.71
N LYS A 45 -1.23 -6.18 -1.46
CA LYS A 45 -2.26 -5.65 -0.58
C LYS A 45 -2.78 -4.30 -1.09
N SER A 46 -1.93 -3.37 -1.51
CA SER A 46 -2.40 -2.07 -2.05
C SER A 46 -3.22 -2.25 -3.32
N LEU A 47 -2.77 -3.12 -4.25
CA LEU A 47 -3.52 -3.49 -5.45
C LEU A 47 -4.89 -4.10 -5.14
N ALA A 48 -5.05 -4.77 -4.00
CA ALA A 48 -6.33 -5.32 -3.57
C ALA A 48 -7.27 -4.27 -2.92
N LEU A 49 -6.74 -3.11 -2.52
CA LEU A 49 -7.48 -2.04 -1.85
C LEU A 49 -7.80 -0.85 -2.76
N GLU A 50 -7.20 -0.78 -3.94
CA GLU A 50 -7.43 0.27 -4.93
C GLU A 50 -8.34 -0.22 -6.07
N ASP A 51 -9.09 0.71 -6.66
CA ASP A 51 -9.84 0.50 -7.88
C ASP A 51 -8.93 0.80 -9.09
N GLN A 52 -8.86 -0.12 -10.06
CA GLN A 52 -7.90 -0.01 -11.16
C GLN A 52 -8.22 1.11 -12.15
N LEU A 53 -9.49 1.49 -12.27
CA LEU A 53 -9.89 2.56 -13.19
C LEU A 53 -9.52 3.92 -12.61
N THR A 54 -9.86 4.16 -11.34
CA THR A 54 -9.74 5.48 -10.69
C THR A 54 -8.46 5.69 -9.90
N GLY A 55 -7.81 4.61 -9.44
CA GLY A 55 -6.72 4.67 -8.47
C GLY A 55 -7.15 5.02 -7.04
N LEU A 56 -8.44 5.27 -6.81
CA LEU A 56 -8.98 5.51 -5.47
C LEU A 56 -9.09 4.22 -4.67
N HIS A 57 -9.20 4.32 -3.35
CA HIS A 57 -9.52 3.16 -2.53
C HIS A 57 -10.90 2.60 -2.89
N ASN A 58 -10.93 1.32 -3.22
CA ASN A 58 -12.16 0.58 -3.46
C ASN A 58 -12.92 0.33 -2.14
N LEU A 59 -14.08 -0.34 -2.21
CA LEU A 59 -14.89 -0.61 -1.02
C LEU A 59 -14.15 -1.42 0.06
N ARG A 60 -13.23 -2.32 -0.33
CA ARG A 60 -12.39 -3.03 0.63
C ARG A 60 -11.39 -2.07 1.29
N GLY A 61 -10.76 -1.20 0.51
CA GLY A 61 -9.92 -0.09 1.00
C GLY A 61 -10.64 0.77 2.04
N LEU A 62 -11.85 1.23 1.71
CA LEU A 62 -12.71 1.99 2.63
C LEU A 62 -12.98 1.23 3.93
N ASN A 63 -13.31 -0.05 3.87
CA ASN A 63 -13.59 -0.83 5.07
C ASN A 63 -12.36 -0.97 5.99
N VAL A 64 -11.20 -1.28 5.40
CA VAL A 64 -9.95 -1.48 6.18
C VAL A 64 -9.48 -0.15 6.77
N LEU A 65 -9.34 0.88 5.94
CA LEU A 65 -8.79 2.17 6.34
C LEU A 65 -9.80 2.99 7.15
N GLY A 66 -11.09 2.93 6.78
CA GLY A 66 -12.17 3.60 7.51
C GLY A 66 -12.32 3.09 8.94
N GLN A 67 -12.22 1.77 9.17
CA GLN A 67 -12.20 1.23 10.53
C GLN A 67 -11.02 1.77 11.35
N GLN A 68 -9.84 1.91 10.75
CA GLN A 68 -8.70 2.51 11.41
C GLN A 68 -8.97 3.99 11.75
N ARG A 69 -9.52 4.77 10.81
CA ARG A 69 -9.88 6.18 11.03
C ARG A 69 -10.90 6.36 12.15
N VAL A 70 -11.90 5.48 12.25
CA VAL A 70 -12.88 5.51 13.35
C VAL A 70 -12.23 5.24 14.70
N LYS A 71 -11.31 4.25 14.79
CA LYS A 71 -10.55 3.99 16.01
C LYS A 71 -9.69 5.17 16.41
N ASP A 72 -8.99 5.77 15.45
CA ASP A 72 -8.14 6.95 15.69
C ASP A 72 -8.98 8.14 16.16
N ALA A 73 -10.11 8.40 15.52
CA ALA A 73 -11.01 9.48 15.91
C ALA A 73 -11.55 9.31 17.33
N HIS A 74 -11.93 8.08 17.72
CA HIS A 74 -12.31 7.78 19.10
C HIS A 74 -11.15 8.04 20.07
N ARG A 75 -9.93 7.64 19.71
CA ARG A 75 -8.73 7.84 20.54
C ARG A 75 -8.38 9.32 20.72
N PHE A 76 -8.56 10.13 19.69
CA PHE A 76 -8.18 11.55 19.69
C PHE A 76 -9.36 12.50 19.92
N MET A 77 -10.54 11.98 20.28
CA MET A 77 -11.78 12.75 20.45
C MET A 77 -12.12 13.63 19.24
N GLN A 78 -11.94 13.09 18.04
CA GLN A 78 -12.28 13.73 16.78
C GLN A 78 -13.59 13.18 16.23
N HIS A 79 -14.25 13.97 15.37
CA HIS A 79 -15.43 13.53 14.64
C HIS A 79 -15.05 12.97 13.28
N VAL A 80 -15.80 11.96 12.83
CA VAL A 80 -15.71 11.39 11.48
C VAL A 80 -17.06 11.59 10.79
N ALA A 81 -17.02 11.96 9.52
CA ALA A 81 -18.19 12.03 8.65
C ALA A 81 -17.99 11.10 7.46
N ILE A 82 -19.09 10.62 6.89
CA ILE A 82 -19.12 9.89 5.62
C ILE A 82 -19.86 10.76 4.63
N VAL A 83 -19.28 10.92 3.44
CA VAL A 83 -19.91 11.59 2.30
C VAL A 83 -20.11 10.52 1.23
N TYR A 84 -21.34 10.42 0.73
CA TYR A 84 -21.70 9.53 -0.37
C TYR A 84 -22.01 10.39 -1.59
N LEU A 85 -21.32 10.11 -2.69
CA LEU A 85 -21.39 10.87 -3.94
C LEU A 85 -21.82 9.94 -5.07
N ASP A 86 -22.58 10.45 -6.02
CA ASP A 86 -22.98 9.74 -7.23
C ASP A 86 -22.75 10.64 -8.46
N ILE A 87 -22.40 10.04 -9.59
CA ILE A 87 -22.24 10.77 -10.85
C ILE A 87 -23.60 10.86 -11.53
N ASP A 88 -24.17 12.06 -11.54
CA ASP A 88 -25.44 12.31 -12.20
C ASP A 88 -25.36 11.93 -13.69
N ASN A 89 -26.39 11.23 -14.18
CA ASN A 89 -26.59 10.88 -15.59
C ASN A 89 -25.45 10.08 -16.27
N LEU A 90 -24.59 9.40 -15.50
CA LEU A 90 -23.49 8.58 -16.07
C LEU A 90 -23.98 7.54 -17.10
N LYS A 91 -25.16 6.94 -16.86
CA LYS A 91 -25.77 6.00 -17.81
C LYS A 91 -26.10 6.65 -19.15
N GLN A 92 -26.69 7.85 -19.14
CA GLN A 92 -27.01 8.58 -20.36
C GLN A 92 -25.73 8.92 -21.14
N MET A 93 -24.68 9.35 -20.44
CA MET A 93 -23.36 9.57 -21.05
C MET A 93 -22.80 8.30 -21.72
N ASN A 94 -22.91 7.15 -21.04
CA ASN A 94 -22.50 5.87 -21.61
C ASN A 94 -23.32 5.47 -22.85
N ASP A 95 -24.63 5.69 -22.80
CA ASP A 95 -25.54 5.33 -23.89
C ASP A 95 -25.33 6.23 -25.13
N GLU A 96 -24.96 7.51 -24.94
CA GLU A 96 -24.78 8.49 -26.02
C GLU A 96 -23.36 8.52 -26.59
N TYR A 97 -22.33 8.36 -25.74
CA TYR A 97 -20.91 8.53 -26.11
C TYR A 97 -20.07 7.26 -25.94
N GLY A 98 -20.69 6.15 -25.52
CA GLY A 98 -20.03 4.87 -25.26
C GLY A 98 -19.32 4.79 -23.90
N HIS A 99 -19.08 3.55 -23.45
CA HIS A 99 -18.50 3.27 -22.13
C HIS A 99 -17.13 3.92 -21.88
N HIS A 100 -16.28 4.02 -22.91
CA HIS A 100 -14.97 4.67 -22.76
C HIS A 100 -15.10 6.14 -22.32
N SER A 101 -16.12 6.85 -22.79
CA SER A 101 -16.38 8.25 -22.40
C SER A 101 -16.84 8.36 -20.95
N GLY A 102 -17.66 7.40 -20.48
CA GLY A 102 -18.03 7.32 -19.06
C GLY A 102 -16.85 6.97 -18.17
N ASP A 103 -15.99 6.05 -18.59
CA ASP A 103 -14.75 5.71 -17.87
C ASP A 103 -13.86 6.96 -17.69
N LEU A 104 -13.71 7.79 -18.73
CA LEU A 104 -12.98 9.05 -18.64
C LEU A 104 -13.63 10.02 -17.63
N CYS A 105 -14.97 10.11 -17.61
CA CYS A 105 -15.69 10.94 -16.65
C CYS A 105 -15.45 10.48 -15.20
N ILE A 106 -15.51 9.17 -14.96
CA ILE A 106 -15.21 8.56 -13.66
C ILE A 106 -13.76 8.88 -13.23
N VAL A 107 -12.80 8.75 -14.14
CA VAL A 107 -11.38 9.07 -13.89
C VAL A 107 -11.18 10.55 -13.58
N GLU A 108 -11.82 11.46 -14.31
CA GLU A 108 -11.70 12.90 -14.05
C GLU A 108 -12.34 13.30 -12.72
N LEU A 109 -13.48 12.71 -12.34
CA LEU A 109 -14.05 12.94 -11.00
C LEU A 109 -13.10 12.45 -9.92
N ALA A 110 -12.50 11.27 -10.09
CA ALA A 110 -11.58 10.71 -9.11
C ALA A 110 -10.35 11.61 -8.85
N LYS A 111 -9.90 12.38 -9.84
CA LYS A 111 -8.75 13.30 -9.70
C LYS A 111 -9.04 14.53 -8.83
N VAL A 112 -10.30 14.88 -8.62
CA VAL A 112 -10.71 16.07 -7.86
C VAL A 112 -11.26 15.75 -6.46
N LEU A 113 -11.34 14.46 -6.11
CA LEU A 113 -11.69 13.95 -4.79
C LEU A 113 -10.44 13.75 -3.92
#